data_AF-A0A1B9EZ19-F1
#
_entry.id   AF-A0A1B9EZ19-F1
#
_cell.length_a   1.000
_cell.length_b   1.000
_cell.length_c   1.000
_cell.angle_alpha   90.00
_cell.angle_beta   90.00
_cell.angle_gamma   90.00
#
_symmetry.space_group_name_H-M   'P 1'
#
loop_
_entity.id
_entity.type
_entity.pdbx_description
1 polymer ?
#
loop_
_entity_poly.entity_id
_entity_poly.type
_entity_poly.pdbx_seq_one_letter_code
_entity_poly.pdbx_strand_id
1 'polypeptide(L)'
;MRGKRVQLDAGPVSRLFFGRDDAETDLRDGLLKGPVFRPTYAYREALSGRKSLVIGRKGSGKSAICRHLAGPDGHPGASVLIAPDDAAGDEIRRFSLQGLTPDTAKSLIWRYIFAVHAARHLTGHARAAHGRRLPGSVRAVRSFLEANGESDDARLYERLRRGIGRLQSADLSLKAFGFEAALGIGGASEGAEASRQLDVLEAGVQAGFADLGCARLHPPLLLLVDQLEQVWTVEPESHALVTGLLLAAKHTMSFYDNAVRTALFIRADIYDTLNFGDGDKFHSDEIRISWAREALEDLALHRARASLGAPLTRQELWGTCSR
;
A
#
# COMPACT_ATOMS: atom_id res chain seq x y z
N MET A 1 -1.88 59.31 25.67
CA MET A 1 -2.96 58.45 25.16
C MET A 1 -2.38 57.11 24.73
N ARG A 2 -2.57 56.06 25.52
CA ARG A 2 -2.14 54.69 25.16
C ARG A 2 -3.17 54.11 24.19
N GLY A 3 -2.76 53.82 22.97
CA GLY A 3 -3.59 53.15 21.98
C GLY A 3 -4.02 51.78 22.49
N LYS A 4 -5.32 51.59 22.68
CA LYS A 4 -5.91 50.26 22.86
C LYS A 4 -5.65 49.48 21.57
N ARG A 5 -4.78 48.48 21.62
CA ARG A 5 -4.78 47.40 20.62
C ARG A 5 -6.16 46.76 20.69
N VAL A 6 -6.93 46.91 19.63
CA VAL A 6 -8.15 46.12 19.42
C VAL A 6 -7.67 44.70 19.18
N GLN A 7 -7.80 43.86 20.20
CA GLN A 7 -7.68 42.42 20.05
C GLN A 7 -8.93 42.02 19.26
N LEU A 8 -8.77 41.84 17.94
CA LEU A 8 -9.81 41.25 17.10
C LEU A 8 -10.00 39.83 17.63
N ASP A 9 -11.05 39.61 18.42
CA ASP A 9 -11.48 38.26 18.76
C ASP A 9 -11.70 37.52 17.44
N ALA A 10 -10.91 36.48 17.26
CA ALA A 10 -10.93 35.65 16.06
C ALA A 10 -12.33 34.98 16.00
N GLY A 11 -13.23 35.58 15.22
CA GLY A 11 -14.62 35.11 15.09
C GLY A 11 -14.69 33.65 14.63
N PRO A 12 -15.83 32.96 14.81
CA PRO A 12 -15.97 31.53 14.51
C PRO A 12 -15.51 31.13 13.11
N VAL A 13 -15.66 32.02 12.12
CA VAL A 13 -15.17 31.81 10.74
C VAL A 13 -13.66 31.59 10.68
N SER A 14 -12.86 32.33 11.46
CA SER A 14 -11.40 32.20 11.48
C SER A 14 -10.90 30.90 12.10
N ARG A 15 -11.78 30.15 12.78
CA ARG A 15 -11.50 28.83 13.36
C ARG A 15 -11.97 27.68 12.48
N LEU A 16 -12.66 27.96 11.36
CA LEU A 16 -13.03 26.93 10.40
C LEU A 16 -11.78 26.44 9.67
N PHE A 17 -11.58 25.12 9.66
CA PHE A 17 -10.45 24.49 9.01
C PHE A 17 -10.89 23.22 8.29
N PHE A 18 -10.95 23.30 6.96
CA PHE A 18 -11.44 22.21 6.12
C PHE A 18 -10.33 21.27 5.63
N GLY A 19 -9.11 21.41 6.13
CA GLY A 19 -7.96 20.62 5.71
C GLY A 19 -7.05 21.33 4.71
N ARG A 20 -6.03 20.59 4.26
CA ARG A 20 -5.01 21.03 3.30
C ARG A 20 -5.07 20.21 2.02
N ASP A 21 -4.16 20.54 1.10
CA ASP A 21 -4.07 19.89 -0.21
C ASP A 21 -3.51 18.46 -0.12
N ASP A 22 -2.80 18.13 0.96
CA ASP A 22 -2.18 16.83 1.19
C ASP A 22 -2.75 16.11 2.42
N ALA A 23 -2.90 14.79 2.30
CA ALA A 23 -3.48 13.99 3.37
C ALA A 23 -2.53 13.80 4.56
N GLU A 24 -1.22 14.10 4.41
CA GLU A 24 -0.19 13.92 5.44
C GLU A 24 -0.44 14.95 6.52
N THR A 25 -0.67 16.18 6.07
CA THR A 25 -0.98 17.30 6.92
C THR A 25 -2.39 17.18 7.48
N ASP A 26 -3.39 16.72 6.71
CA ASP A 26 -4.72 16.41 7.26
C ASP A 26 -4.66 15.35 8.39
N LEU A 27 -3.77 14.35 8.29
CA LEU A 27 -3.56 13.37 9.36
C LEU A 27 -2.92 14.01 10.60
N ARG A 28 -1.91 14.87 10.40
CA ARG A 28 -1.23 15.61 11.49
C ARG A 28 -2.20 16.56 12.20
N ASP A 29 -3.05 17.23 11.44
CA ASP A 29 -4.08 18.16 11.91
C ASP A 29 -5.31 17.41 12.51
N GLY A 30 -5.29 16.07 12.51
CA GLY A 30 -6.30 15.23 13.16
C GLY A 30 -7.57 15.02 12.35
N LEU A 31 -7.67 15.53 11.13
CA LEU A 31 -8.85 15.43 10.27
C LEU A 31 -9.12 14.01 9.73
N LEU A 32 -8.12 13.13 9.82
CA LEU A 32 -8.24 11.73 9.41
C LEU A 32 -8.29 10.76 10.61
N LYS A 33 -8.52 11.26 11.83
CA LYS A 33 -8.58 10.44 13.06
C LYS A 33 -10.01 10.31 13.57
N GLY A 34 -10.32 9.14 14.14
CA GLY A 34 -11.59 8.86 14.81
C GLY A 34 -12.83 9.36 14.05
N PRO A 35 -13.75 10.10 14.71
CA PRO A 35 -15.04 10.48 14.14
C PRO A 35 -14.96 11.58 13.06
N VAL A 36 -13.78 12.18 12.84
CA VAL A 36 -13.60 13.26 11.86
C VAL A 36 -13.42 12.71 10.45
N PHE A 37 -12.76 11.55 10.33
CA PHE A 37 -12.73 10.84 9.06
C PHE A 37 -14.14 10.41 8.68
N ARG A 38 -14.55 10.68 7.43
CA ARG A 38 -15.86 10.23 6.93
C ARG A 38 -15.70 8.98 6.07
N PRO A 39 -16.18 7.81 6.52
CA PRO A 39 -16.12 6.58 5.74
C PRO A 39 -16.93 6.71 4.44
N THR A 40 -16.23 6.74 3.31
CA THR A 40 -16.83 6.71 1.97
C THR A 40 -17.16 5.27 1.55
N TYR A 41 -17.94 5.11 0.48
CA TYR A 41 -18.17 3.79 -0.11
C TYR A 41 -16.85 3.12 -0.51
N ALA A 42 -15.96 3.86 -1.20
CA ALA A 42 -14.63 3.35 -1.57
C ALA A 42 -13.79 2.90 -0.37
N TYR A 43 -13.82 3.64 0.75
CA TYR A 43 -13.15 3.21 1.98
C TYR A 43 -13.70 1.88 2.50
N ARG A 44 -15.02 1.70 2.54
CA ARG A 44 -15.65 0.47 3.05
C ARG A 44 -15.32 -0.73 2.17
N GLU A 45 -15.34 -0.56 0.85
CA GLU A 45 -14.97 -1.61 -0.09
C GLU A 45 -13.49 -2.01 0.07
N ALA A 46 -12.59 -1.01 0.17
CA ALA A 46 -11.16 -1.25 0.41
C ALA A 46 -10.89 -1.92 1.76
N LEU A 47 -11.56 -1.49 2.83
CA LEU A 47 -11.47 -2.11 4.15
C LEU A 47 -11.92 -3.57 4.11
N SER A 48 -13.09 -3.83 3.52
CA SER A 48 -13.66 -5.18 3.43
C SER A 48 -12.84 -6.14 2.57
N GLY A 49 -12.10 -5.63 1.59
CA GLY A 49 -11.32 -6.44 0.65
C GLY A 49 -12.04 -6.84 -0.61
N ARG A 50 -13.29 -6.43 -0.77
CA ARG A 50 -14.03 -6.64 -2.02
C ARG A 50 -13.41 -5.88 -3.19
N LYS A 51 -12.77 -4.74 -2.91
CA LYS A 51 -12.08 -3.91 -3.91
C LYS A 51 -10.66 -3.66 -3.47
N SER A 52 -9.70 -4.05 -4.29
CA SER A 52 -8.27 -3.90 -4.03
C SER A 52 -7.64 -2.80 -4.88
N LEU A 53 -8.36 -2.26 -5.87
CA LEU A 53 -7.86 -1.20 -6.74
C LEU A 53 -8.74 0.05 -6.63
N VAL A 54 -8.23 1.07 -5.97
CA VAL A 54 -8.92 2.34 -5.73
C VAL A 54 -8.37 3.40 -6.67
N ILE A 55 -9.22 3.86 -7.58
CA ILE A 55 -8.85 4.78 -8.66
C ILE A 55 -9.49 6.16 -8.42
N GLY A 56 -8.77 7.25 -8.69
CA GLY A 56 -9.36 8.58 -8.59
C GLY A 56 -8.45 9.72 -9.03
N ARG A 57 -9.04 10.87 -9.34
CA ARG A 57 -8.31 12.08 -9.76
C ARG A 57 -7.48 12.68 -8.60
N LYS A 58 -6.61 13.65 -8.90
CA LYS A 58 -5.93 14.45 -7.86
C LYS A 58 -6.99 15.10 -6.96
N GLY A 59 -6.76 15.07 -5.65
CA GLY A 59 -7.71 15.60 -4.66
C GLY A 59 -8.94 14.73 -4.37
N SER A 60 -9.10 13.56 -5.00
CA SER A 60 -10.29 12.71 -4.76
C SER A 60 -10.31 12.02 -3.38
N GLY A 61 -9.25 12.12 -2.59
CA GLY A 61 -9.16 11.50 -1.25
C GLY A 61 -8.55 10.10 -1.20
N LYS A 62 -7.84 9.65 -2.25
CA LYS A 62 -7.12 8.35 -2.26
C LYS A 62 -6.18 8.20 -1.06
N SER A 63 -5.25 9.15 -0.91
CA SER A 63 -4.28 9.14 0.19
C SER A 63 -4.95 9.27 1.56
N ALA A 64 -6.09 9.96 1.65
CA ALA A 64 -6.86 10.02 2.90
C ALA A 64 -7.41 8.64 3.30
N ILE A 65 -7.98 7.88 2.34
CA ILE A 65 -8.41 6.49 2.56
C ILE A 65 -7.21 5.61 2.95
N CYS A 66 -6.13 5.69 2.17
CA CYS A 66 -4.92 4.90 2.40
C CYS A 66 -4.33 5.14 3.81
N ARG A 67 -4.18 6.40 4.21
CA ARG A 67 -3.66 6.75 5.54
C ARG A 67 -4.57 6.35 6.67
N HIS A 68 -5.88 6.48 6.48
CA HIS A 68 -6.81 6.07 7.50
C HIS A 68 -6.79 4.53 7.67
N LEU A 69 -6.73 3.77 6.57
CA LEU A 69 -6.54 2.31 6.62
C LEU A 69 -5.23 1.89 7.30
N ALA A 70 -4.14 2.65 7.08
CA ALA A 70 -2.85 2.43 7.72
C ALA A 70 -2.80 2.86 9.20
N GLY A 71 -3.80 3.63 9.64
CA GLY A 71 -3.89 4.18 10.99
C GLY A 71 -4.52 3.20 11.98
N PRO A 72 -4.43 3.51 13.28
CA PRO A 72 -4.95 2.64 14.35
C PRO A 72 -6.48 2.45 14.31
N ASP A 73 -7.22 3.42 13.76
CA ASP A 73 -8.68 3.38 13.64
C ASP A 73 -9.15 2.71 12.32
N GLY A 74 -8.22 2.26 11.49
CA GLY A 74 -8.47 1.78 10.12
C GLY A 74 -8.64 0.28 10.02
N HIS A 75 -7.68 -0.37 9.37
CA HIS A 75 -7.68 -1.82 9.20
C HIS A 75 -7.45 -2.53 10.54
N PRO A 76 -8.26 -3.54 10.92
CA PRO A 76 -8.13 -4.22 12.23
C PRO A 76 -6.85 -5.07 12.35
N GLY A 77 -6.21 -5.42 11.24
CA GLY A 77 -4.95 -6.16 11.22
C GLY A 77 -3.73 -5.25 11.12
N ALA A 78 -2.56 -5.86 10.92
CA ALA A 78 -1.38 -5.09 10.56
C ALA A 78 -1.52 -4.52 9.15
N SER A 79 -0.98 -3.33 8.94
CA SER A 79 -0.91 -2.69 7.63
C SER A 79 0.49 -2.18 7.34
N VAL A 80 0.91 -2.22 6.08
CA VAL A 80 2.19 -1.68 5.61
C VAL A 80 1.92 -0.70 4.49
N LEU A 81 2.37 0.54 4.65
CA LEU A 81 2.33 1.56 3.60
C LEU A 81 3.61 1.51 2.75
N ILE A 82 3.42 1.37 1.43
CA ILE A 82 4.48 1.36 0.43
C ILE A 82 4.23 2.56 -0.48
N ALA A 83 5.02 3.61 -0.29
CA ALA A 83 5.02 4.80 -1.13
C ALA A 83 6.43 4.96 -1.72
N PRO A 84 6.65 4.57 -2.99
CA PRO A 84 7.96 4.70 -3.63
C PRO A 84 8.30 6.18 -3.84
N ASP A 85 9.52 6.55 -3.46
CA ASP A 85 10.12 7.84 -3.80
C ASP A 85 10.84 7.77 -5.16
N ASP A 86 11.36 8.90 -5.65
CA ASP A 86 12.03 8.98 -6.96
C ASP A 86 13.15 7.94 -7.10
N ALA A 87 13.97 7.76 -6.06
CA ALA A 87 15.08 6.83 -6.07
C ALA A 87 14.61 5.36 -6.15
N ALA A 88 13.59 4.99 -5.38
CA ALA A 88 12.94 3.68 -5.49
C ALA A 88 12.31 3.47 -6.86
N GLY A 89 11.64 4.50 -7.40
CA GLY A 89 11.06 4.48 -8.73
C GLY A 89 12.08 4.24 -9.84
N ASP A 90 13.22 4.93 -9.79
CA ASP A 90 14.32 4.79 -10.76
C ASP A 90 14.90 3.38 -10.77
N GLU A 91 15.06 2.75 -9.60
CA GLU A 91 15.54 1.37 -9.49
C GLU A 91 14.54 0.38 -10.11
N ILE A 92 13.24 0.53 -9.82
CA ILE A 92 12.21 -0.37 -10.39
C ILE A 92 12.07 -0.17 -11.90
N ARG A 93 12.15 1.07 -12.41
CA ARG A 93 12.09 1.35 -13.85
C ARG A 93 13.25 0.68 -14.59
N ARG A 94 14.47 0.78 -14.06
CA ARG A 94 15.68 0.17 -14.65
C ARG A 94 15.73 -1.34 -14.48
N PHE A 95 14.94 -1.92 -13.58
CA PHE A 95 14.91 -3.34 -13.37
C PHE A 95 14.45 -4.09 -14.62
N SER A 96 15.31 -5.01 -15.06
CA SER A 96 15.09 -5.93 -16.15
C SER A 96 15.79 -7.24 -15.85
N LEU A 97 15.27 -8.32 -16.40
CA LEU A 97 15.82 -9.67 -16.29
C LEU A 97 15.81 -10.29 -17.68
N GLN A 98 16.92 -10.90 -18.08
CA GLN A 98 16.98 -11.57 -19.38
C GLN A 98 15.93 -12.69 -19.48
N GLY A 99 15.26 -12.75 -20.63
CA GLY A 99 14.23 -13.75 -20.92
C GLY A 99 12.83 -13.42 -20.40
N LEU A 100 12.58 -12.21 -19.89
CA LEU A 100 11.26 -11.75 -19.47
C LEU A 100 10.88 -10.42 -20.13
N THR A 101 9.58 -10.16 -20.25
CA THR A 101 9.08 -8.84 -20.64
C THR A 101 9.27 -7.82 -19.50
N PRO A 102 9.33 -6.51 -19.79
CA PRO A 102 9.44 -5.48 -18.76
C PRO A 102 8.38 -5.59 -17.67
N ASP A 103 7.11 -5.79 -18.05
CA ASP A 103 5.98 -5.95 -17.11
C ASP A 103 6.18 -7.14 -16.17
N THR A 104 6.65 -8.26 -16.72
CA THR A 104 6.88 -9.49 -15.95
C THR A 104 8.06 -9.33 -15.00
N ALA A 105 9.17 -8.75 -15.47
CA ALA A 105 10.32 -8.46 -14.62
C ALA A 105 9.91 -7.52 -13.47
N LYS A 106 9.20 -6.42 -13.79
CA LYS A 106 8.71 -5.47 -12.77
C LYS A 106 7.71 -6.12 -11.82
N SER A 107 6.92 -7.07 -12.27
CA SER A 107 6.07 -7.89 -11.39
C SER A 107 6.88 -8.71 -10.38
N LEU A 108 8.00 -9.30 -10.78
CA LEU A 108 8.86 -10.08 -9.87
C LEU A 108 9.44 -9.23 -8.74
N ILE A 109 9.92 -8.02 -9.03
CA ILE A 109 10.45 -7.15 -7.96
C ILE A 109 9.35 -6.68 -7.01
N TRP A 110 8.15 -6.37 -7.51
CA TRP A 110 7.00 -6.04 -6.65
C TRP A 110 6.57 -7.22 -5.78
N ARG A 111 6.49 -8.43 -6.35
CA ARG A 111 6.22 -9.66 -5.60
C ARG A 111 7.28 -9.91 -4.52
N TYR A 112 8.56 -9.69 -4.82
CA TYR A 112 9.63 -9.78 -3.83
C TYR A 112 9.41 -8.81 -2.65
N ILE A 113 9.09 -7.54 -2.92
CA ILE A 113 8.79 -6.55 -1.87
C ILE A 113 7.61 -7.02 -1.01
N PHE A 114 6.53 -7.49 -1.62
CA PHE A 114 5.35 -7.98 -0.91
C PHE A 114 5.67 -9.22 -0.07
N ALA A 115 6.40 -10.19 -0.62
CA ALA A 115 6.81 -11.41 0.07
C ALA A 115 7.72 -11.10 1.28
N VAL A 116 8.65 -10.16 1.17
CA VAL A 116 9.50 -9.72 2.29
C VAL A 116 8.66 -9.04 3.38
N HIS A 117 7.72 -8.16 3.01
CA HIS A 117 6.82 -7.56 4.00
C HIS A 117 5.94 -8.60 4.70
N ALA A 118 5.43 -9.57 3.95
CA ALA A 118 4.65 -10.69 4.47
C ALA A 118 5.49 -11.57 5.42
N ALA A 119 6.72 -11.91 5.04
CA ALA A 119 7.66 -12.66 5.87
C ALA A 119 7.96 -11.97 7.22
N ARG A 120 8.20 -10.65 7.18
CA ARG A 120 8.48 -9.86 8.39
C ARG A 120 7.27 -9.77 9.29
N HIS A 121 6.09 -9.53 8.71
CA HIS A 121 4.84 -9.57 9.46
C HIS A 121 4.63 -10.94 10.09
N LEU A 122 4.75 -12.03 9.33
CA LEU A 122 4.58 -13.41 9.79
C LEU A 122 5.47 -13.69 11.01
N THR A 123 6.76 -13.38 10.93
CA THR A 123 7.72 -13.66 12.02
C THR A 123 7.44 -12.84 13.28
N GLY A 124 7.06 -11.56 13.14
CA GLY A 124 6.63 -10.73 14.27
C GLY A 124 5.30 -11.18 14.88
N HIS A 125 4.32 -11.45 14.03
CA HIS A 125 2.97 -11.90 14.39
C HIS A 125 2.99 -13.25 15.09
N ALA A 126 3.75 -14.22 14.58
CA ALA A 126 3.85 -15.55 15.16
C ALA A 126 4.28 -15.49 16.64
N ARG A 127 5.25 -14.63 16.95
CA ARG A 127 5.71 -14.42 18.34
C ARG A 127 4.66 -13.75 19.22
N ALA A 128 3.91 -12.79 18.67
CA ALA A 128 2.94 -12.00 19.41
C ALA A 128 1.60 -12.73 19.63
N ALA A 129 1.09 -13.44 18.63
CA ALA A 129 -0.24 -14.04 18.61
C ALA A 129 -0.26 -15.55 18.87
N HIS A 130 0.83 -16.28 18.56
CA HIS A 130 0.88 -17.75 18.67
C HIS A 130 1.89 -18.26 19.71
N GLY A 131 2.59 -17.35 20.40
CA GLY A 131 3.50 -17.67 21.49
C GLY A 131 4.90 -18.09 21.05
N ARG A 132 5.64 -18.76 21.96
CA ARG A 132 7.09 -18.97 21.82
C ARG A 132 7.48 -20.17 20.96
N ARG A 133 6.63 -21.20 20.86
CA ARG A 133 6.95 -22.41 20.10
C ARG A 133 6.54 -22.25 18.65
N LEU A 134 7.42 -21.59 17.89
CA LEU A 134 7.19 -21.32 16.47
C LEU A 134 7.23 -22.63 15.65
N PRO A 135 6.41 -22.78 14.60
CA PRO A 135 6.55 -23.85 13.62
C PRO A 135 7.91 -23.83 12.89
N GLY A 136 8.25 -24.95 12.24
CA GLY A 136 9.47 -25.06 11.43
C GLY A 136 9.50 -24.06 10.26
N SER A 137 8.38 -23.91 9.58
CA SER A 137 8.17 -22.94 8.49
C SER A 137 8.46 -21.50 8.92
N VAL A 138 7.94 -21.06 10.06
CA VAL A 138 8.18 -19.71 10.59
C VAL A 138 9.65 -19.49 10.95
N ARG A 139 10.32 -20.51 11.50
CA ARG A 139 11.77 -20.43 11.75
C ARG A 139 12.56 -20.32 10.45
N ALA A 140 12.18 -21.08 9.41
CA ALA A 140 12.82 -21.01 8.10
C ALA A 140 12.69 -19.61 7.49
N VAL A 141 11.49 -19.02 7.54
CA VAL A 141 11.26 -17.63 7.08
C VAL A 141 12.11 -16.63 7.87
N ARG A 142 12.21 -16.78 9.20
CA ARG A 142 13.08 -15.92 10.01
C ARG A 142 14.55 -16.05 9.60
N SER A 143 15.04 -17.27 9.44
CA SER A 143 16.42 -17.51 9.00
C SER A 143 16.68 -16.98 7.59
N PHE A 144 15.69 -17.02 6.69
CA PHE A 144 15.77 -16.35 5.38
C PHE A 144 15.95 -14.83 5.55
N LEU A 145 15.13 -14.18 6.38
CA LEU A 145 15.22 -12.73 6.61
C LEU A 145 16.58 -12.34 7.20
N GLU A 146 17.13 -13.15 8.11
CA GLU A 146 18.45 -12.93 8.72
C GLU A 146 19.57 -13.11 7.69
N ALA A 147 19.59 -14.25 6.98
CA ALA A 147 20.62 -14.57 5.99
C ALA A 147 20.65 -13.59 4.81
N ASN A 148 19.51 -12.99 4.50
CA ASN A 148 19.38 -12.01 3.44
C ASN A 148 19.36 -10.55 3.98
N GLY A 149 19.55 -10.30 5.27
CA GLY A 149 19.56 -8.94 5.82
C GLY A 149 18.24 -8.18 5.62
N GLU A 150 17.13 -8.89 5.44
CA GLU A 150 15.78 -8.35 5.26
C GLU A 150 15.02 -8.21 6.59
N SER A 151 15.70 -8.48 7.71
CA SER A 151 15.13 -8.37 9.06
C SER A 151 14.86 -6.92 9.48
N ASP A 152 15.68 -5.97 9.02
CA ASP A 152 15.65 -4.58 9.46
C ASP A 152 14.72 -3.70 8.62
N ASP A 153 14.11 -2.68 9.23
CA ASP A 153 13.22 -1.72 8.56
C ASP A 153 14.01 -0.63 7.83
N ALA A 154 14.88 -1.08 6.93
CA ALA A 154 15.55 -0.23 5.96
C ALA A 154 14.53 0.49 5.07
N ARG A 155 14.92 1.67 4.56
CA ARG A 155 14.10 2.43 3.62
C ARG A 155 13.79 1.60 2.38
N LEU A 156 12.64 1.85 1.75
CA LEU A 156 12.18 1.11 0.57
C LEU A 156 13.24 1.06 -0.54
N TYR A 157 13.91 2.18 -0.82
CA TYR A 157 15.02 2.26 -1.78
C TYR A 157 16.17 1.29 -1.46
N GLU A 158 16.62 1.22 -0.21
CA GLU A 158 17.73 0.32 0.19
C GLU A 158 17.35 -1.16 0.08
N ARG A 159 16.07 -1.48 0.31
CA ARG A 159 15.53 -2.83 0.08
C ARG A 159 15.47 -3.16 -1.40
N LEU A 160 14.96 -2.23 -2.22
CA LEU A 160 14.90 -2.39 -3.67
C LEU A 160 16.28 -2.63 -4.26
N ARG A 161 17.27 -1.80 -3.93
CA ARG A 161 18.64 -1.96 -4.45
C ARG A 161 19.23 -3.33 -4.11
N ARG A 162 18.97 -3.85 -2.91
CA ARG A 162 19.42 -5.18 -2.47
C ARG A 162 18.65 -6.31 -3.15
N GLY A 163 17.33 -6.21 -3.21
CA GLY A 163 16.45 -7.18 -3.86
C GLY A 163 16.73 -7.31 -5.35
N ILE A 164 16.87 -6.18 -6.05
CA ILE A 164 17.23 -6.12 -7.47
C ILE A 164 18.56 -6.83 -7.70
N GLY A 165 19.61 -6.43 -6.98
CA GLY A 165 20.94 -7.03 -7.14
C GLY A 165 20.90 -8.55 -6.98
N ARG A 166 20.17 -9.06 -5.98
CA ARG A 166 20.09 -10.50 -5.70
C ARG A 166 19.21 -11.28 -6.67
N LEU A 167 18.13 -10.69 -7.16
CA LEU A 167 17.29 -11.34 -8.17
C LEU A 167 18.05 -11.44 -9.50
N GLN A 168 18.81 -10.39 -9.87
CA GLN A 168 19.64 -10.39 -11.07
C GLN A 168 20.80 -11.38 -10.97
N SER A 169 21.46 -11.44 -9.81
CA SER A 169 22.59 -12.33 -9.58
C SER A 169 22.19 -13.74 -9.14
N ALA A 170 20.90 -13.99 -8.94
CA ALA A 170 20.39 -15.24 -8.38
C ALA A 170 21.06 -15.65 -7.05
N ASP A 171 21.33 -14.67 -6.17
CA ASP A 171 22.08 -14.88 -4.92
C ASP A 171 21.19 -14.91 -3.66
N LEU A 172 19.89 -15.16 -3.79
CA LEU A 172 19.02 -15.32 -2.62
C LEU A 172 19.41 -16.58 -1.83
N SER A 173 19.67 -16.43 -0.53
CA SER A 173 19.98 -17.56 0.34
C SER A 173 18.69 -18.31 0.70
N LEU A 174 18.45 -19.44 0.03
CA LEU A 174 17.25 -20.29 0.19
C LEU A 174 17.50 -21.54 1.04
N LYS A 175 18.70 -21.67 1.63
CA LYS A 175 19.11 -22.83 2.44
C LYS A 175 18.11 -23.15 3.56
N ALA A 176 17.53 -22.11 4.15
CA ALA A 176 16.53 -22.24 5.21
C ALA A 176 15.26 -22.99 4.77
N PHE A 177 14.96 -23.00 3.47
CA PHE A 177 13.83 -23.71 2.87
C PHE A 177 14.20 -25.09 2.33
N GLY A 178 15.43 -25.57 2.59
CA GLY A 178 15.91 -26.87 2.08
C GLY A 178 16.37 -26.82 0.62
N PHE A 179 16.50 -25.63 0.04
CA PHE A 179 17.06 -25.43 -1.30
C PHE A 179 18.52 -24.96 -1.17
N GLU A 180 19.46 -25.86 -1.46
CA GLU A 180 20.81 -25.47 -1.80
C GLU A 180 20.79 -25.03 -3.26
N ALA A 181 21.01 -23.75 -3.52
CA ALA A 181 21.05 -23.22 -4.88
C ALA A 181 22.07 -24.04 -5.69
N ALA A 182 21.58 -24.85 -6.64
CA ALA A 182 22.40 -25.42 -7.68
C ALA A 182 22.75 -24.29 -8.66
N LEU A 183 23.70 -23.44 -8.25
CA LEU A 183 24.21 -22.34 -9.06
C LEU A 183 24.66 -22.90 -10.42
N GLY A 184 23.98 -22.49 -11.49
CA GLY A 184 24.51 -22.56 -12.86
C GLY A 184 24.56 -23.92 -13.54
N ILE A 185 23.92 -24.98 -13.02
CA ILE A 185 23.87 -26.27 -13.75
C ILE A 185 22.69 -26.28 -14.72
N GLY A 186 22.81 -25.53 -15.82
CA GLY A 186 21.87 -25.54 -16.95
C GLY A 186 21.49 -24.14 -17.40
N GLY A 187 21.53 -23.90 -18.72
CA GLY A 187 21.32 -22.60 -19.37
C GLY A 187 19.91 -22.00 -19.24
N ALA A 188 19.36 -21.93 -18.03
CA ALA A 188 18.18 -21.15 -17.71
C ALA A 188 18.48 -19.66 -17.79
N SER A 189 17.50 -18.87 -18.25
CA SER A 189 17.63 -17.42 -18.26
C SER A 189 17.64 -16.84 -16.85
N GLU A 190 18.24 -15.66 -16.70
CA GLU A 190 18.23 -14.86 -15.47
C GLU A 190 16.81 -14.74 -14.90
N GLY A 191 15.83 -14.43 -15.75
CA GLY A 191 14.44 -14.30 -15.33
C GLY A 191 13.80 -15.61 -14.85
N ALA A 192 14.18 -16.76 -15.43
CA ALA A 192 13.69 -18.06 -14.99
C ALA A 192 14.25 -18.43 -13.61
N GLU A 193 15.51 -18.10 -13.35
CA GLU A 193 16.14 -18.31 -12.04
C GLU A 193 15.54 -17.38 -10.97
N ALA A 194 15.44 -16.08 -11.27
CA ALA A 194 14.83 -15.11 -10.36
C ALA A 194 13.38 -15.50 -9.99
N SER A 195 12.60 -16.00 -10.95
CA SER A 195 11.24 -16.49 -10.71
C SER A 195 11.24 -17.68 -9.75
N ARG A 196 12.09 -18.69 -9.98
CA ARG A 196 12.19 -19.86 -9.09
C ARG A 196 12.56 -19.47 -7.67
N GLN A 197 13.53 -18.56 -7.50
CA GLN A 197 13.96 -18.15 -6.17
C GLN A 197 12.84 -17.44 -5.40
N LEU A 198 12.10 -16.60 -6.11
CA LEU A 198 10.95 -15.91 -5.55
C LEU A 198 9.81 -16.89 -5.20
N ASP A 199 9.53 -17.87 -6.05
CA ASP A 199 8.50 -18.89 -5.78
C ASP A 199 8.84 -19.68 -4.51
N VAL A 200 10.11 -20.01 -4.26
CA VAL A 200 10.56 -20.68 -3.02
C VAL A 200 10.33 -19.80 -1.80
N LEU A 201 10.66 -18.50 -1.86
CA LEU A 201 10.40 -17.56 -0.79
C LEU A 201 8.90 -17.48 -0.49
N GLU A 202 8.08 -17.23 -1.51
CA GLU A 202 6.64 -17.09 -1.35
C GLU A 202 6.02 -18.37 -0.78
N ALA A 203 6.40 -19.54 -1.30
CA ALA A 203 5.96 -20.83 -0.76
C ALA A 203 6.34 -21.02 0.71
N GLY A 204 7.54 -20.61 1.11
CA GLY A 204 7.99 -20.64 2.50
C GLY A 204 7.16 -19.73 3.41
N VAL A 205 6.84 -18.53 2.95
CA VAL A 205 5.96 -17.58 3.67
C VAL A 205 4.54 -18.12 3.78
N GLN A 206 3.99 -18.66 2.69
CA GLN A 206 2.64 -19.23 2.66
C GLN A 206 2.53 -20.45 3.58
N ALA A 207 3.53 -21.34 3.60
CA ALA A 207 3.59 -22.45 4.55
C ALA A 207 3.58 -21.95 6.01
N GLY A 208 4.28 -20.85 6.29
CA GLY A 208 4.26 -20.22 7.61
C GLY A 208 2.89 -19.69 8.02
N PHE A 209 2.18 -18.99 7.13
CA PHE A 209 0.81 -18.55 7.40
C PHE A 209 -0.16 -19.74 7.55
N ALA A 210 0.00 -20.78 6.74
CA ALA A 210 -0.83 -21.98 6.79
C ALA A 210 -0.65 -22.75 8.11
N ASP A 211 0.60 -22.97 8.55
CA ASP A 211 0.91 -23.65 9.82
C ASP A 211 0.34 -22.93 11.05
N LEU A 212 0.20 -21.61 10.97
CA LEU A 212 -0.41 -20.78 12.01
C LEU A 212 -1.93 -20.61 11.84
N GLY A 213 -2.49 -21.01 10.72
CA GLY A 213 -3.91 -20.83 10.40
C GLY A 213 -4.32 -19.35 10.20
N CYS A 214 -3.38 -18.48 9.82
CA CYS A 214 -3.60 -17.02 9.84
C CYS A 214 -4.73 -16.55 8.93
N ALA A 215 -4.91 -17.16 7.75
CA ALA A 215 -5.98 -16.77 6.81
C ALA A 215 -7.40 -16.86 7.42
N ARG A 216 -7.58 -17.72 8.43
CA ARG A 216 -8.87 -17.97 9.09
C ARG A 216 -8.99 -17.33 10.47
N LEU A 217 -7.89 -17.29 11.21
CA LEU A 217 -7.90 -16.91 12.64
C LEU A 217 -7.61 -15.44 12.87
N HIS A 218 -7.00 -14.75 11.90
CA HIS A 218 -6.49 -13.40 12.08
C HIS A 218 -6.94 -12.48 10.94
N PRO A 219 -7.11 -11.18 11.20
CA PRO A 219 -7.21 -10.20 10.12
C PRO A 219 -5.97 -10.27 9.22
N PRO A 220 -6.13 -10.18 7.89
CA PRO A 220 -5.02 -10.23 6.94
C PRO A 220 -3.99 -9.13 7.20
N LEU A 221 -2.75 -9.36 6.79
CA LEU A 221 -1.81 -8.27 6.54
C LEU A 221 -2.32 -7.43 5.35
N LEU A 222 -2.49 -6.12 5.53
CA LEU A 222 -2.89 -5.21 4.46
C LEU A 222 -1.69 -4.43 3.91
N LEU A 223 -1.29 -4.74 2.67
CA LEU A 223 -0.28 -3.99 1.94
C LEU A 223 -0.94 -2.85 1.17
N LEU A 224 -0.60 -1.62 1.51
CA LEU A 224 -1.15 -0.39 0.92
C LEU A 224 -0.11 0.23 0.00
N VAL A 225 -0.45 0.45 -1.26
CA VAL A 225 0.45 1.12 -2.22
C VAL A 225 -0.19 2.42 -2.70
N ASP A 226 0.48 3.55 -2.48
CA ASP A 226 -0.01 4.89 -2.83
C ASP A 226 1.12 5.75 -3.39
N GLN A 227 0.78 6.94 -3.90
CA GLN A 227 1.73 7.94 -4.41
C GLN A 227 2.53 7.48 -5.65
N LEU A 228 1.97 6.56 -6.45
CA LEU A 228 2.61 6.12 -7.70
C LEU A 228 2.81 7.27 -8.69
N GLU A 229 2.05 8.35 -8.59
CA GLU A 229 2.23 9.55 -9.40
C GLU A 229 3.57 10.26 -9.18
N GLN A 230 4.28 9.98 -8.08
CA GLN A 230 5.64 10.51 -7.87
C GLN A 230 6.66 9.81 -8.77
N VAL A 231 6.44 8.51 -9.03
CA VAL A 231 7.37 7.67 -9.78
C VAL A 231 6.87 7.33 -11.19
N TRP A 232 5.78 7.95 -11.63
CA TRP A 232 5.21 7.69 -12.95
C TRP A 232 5.58 8.78 -13.95
N THR A 233 6.03 8.35 -15.13
CA THR A 233 6.23 9.17 -16.33
C THR A 233 5.45 8.58 -17.49
N VAL A 234 5.32 9.31 -18.61
CA VAL A 234 4.67 8.83 -19.84
C VAL A 234 5.51 7.77 -20.60
N GLU A 235 6.65 7.38 -20.05
CA GLU A 235 7.59 6.47 -20.71
C GLU A 235 7.13 5.00 -20.57
N PRO A 236 7.45 4.13 -21.54
CA PRO A 236 7.08 2.72 -21.50
C PRO A 236 7.51 1.98 -20.22
N GLU A 237 8.68 2.30 -19.67
CA GLU A 237 9.17 1.68 -18.44
C GLU A 237 8.32 2.04 -17.21
N SER A 238 7.75 3.24 -17.17
CA SER A 238 6.80 3.67 -16.13
C SER A 238 5.44 2.98 -16.28
N HIS A 239 4.97 2.77 -17.51
CA HIS A 239 3.80 1.93 -17.75
C HIS A 239 4.04 0.50 -17.26
N ALA A 240 5.18 -0.09 -17.60
CA ALA A 240 5.55 -1.42 -17.17
C ALA A 240 5.68 -1.53 -15.64
N LEU A 241 6.09 -0.46 -14.96
CA LEU A 241 6.19 -0.42 -13.49
C LEU A 241 4.81 -0.56 -12.85
N VAL A 242 3.83 0.19 -13.36
CA VAL A 242 2.45 0.14 -12.85
C VAL A 242 1.78 -1.17 -13.25
N THR A 243 1.96 -1.65 -14.49
CA THR A 243 1.44 -2.96 -14.93
C THR A 243 2.02 -4.10 -14.08
N GLY A 244 3.34 -4.10 -13.85
CA GLY A 244 4.00 -5.09 -12.99
C GLY A 244 3.46 -5.09 -11.56
N LEU A 245 3.16 -3.91 -11.01
CA LEU A 245 2.53 -3.76 -9.69
C LEU A 245 1.13 -4.39 -9.66
N LEU A 246 0.30 -4.11 -10.66
CA LEU A 246 -1.05 -4.69 -10.77
C LEU A 246 -0.99 -6.22 -10.82
N LEU A 247 -0.08 -6.77 -11.64
CA LEU A 247 0.15 -8.21 -11.75
C LEU A 247 0.63 -8.82 -10.42
N ALA A 248 1.57 -8.16 -9.74
CA ALA A 248 2.11 -8.63 -8.47
C ALA A 248 1.06 -8.61 -7.35
N ALA A 249 0.22 -7.58 -7.30
CA ALA A 249 -0.86 -7.47 -6.33
C ALA A 249 -1.90 -8.58 -6.52
N LYS A 250 -2.29 -8.82 -7.77
CA LYS A 250 -3.20 -9.92 -8.11
C LYS A 250 -2.63 -11.28 -7.73
N HIS A 251 -1.36 -11.53 -8.06
CA HIS A 251 -0.66 -12.75 -7.65
C HIS A 251 -0.70 -12.92 -6.13
N THR A 252 -0.30 -11.87 -5.38
CA THR A 252 -0.23 -11.88 -3.91
C THR A 252 -1.56 -12.26 -3.27
N MET A 253 -2.66 -11.61 -3.68
CA MET A 253 -3.99 -11.91 -3.14
C MET A 253 -4.47 -13.33 -3.47
N SER A 254 -4.09 -13.86 -4.64
CA SER A 254 -4.43 -15.24 -5.01
C SER A 254 -3.57 -16.27 -4.30
N PHE A 255 -2.30 -15.95 -4.01
CA PHE A 255 -1.31 -16.90 -3.52
C PHE A 255 -1.37 -17.08 -2.00
N TYR A 256 -1.58 -15.99 -1.26
CA TYR A 256 -1.60 -15.99 0.21
C TYR A 256 -3.01 -16.17 0.82
N ASP A 257 -4.01 -16.49 0.00
CA ASP A 257 -5.41 -16.56 0.43
C ASP A 257 -5.80 -15.29 1.23
N ASN A 258 -6.59 -15.40 2.29
CA ASN A 258 -6.95 -14.29 3.16
C ASN A 258 -5.88 -13.96 4.22
N ALA A 259 -4.65 -14.45 4.12
CA ALA A 259 -3.57 -14.07 5.05
C ALA A 259 -2.91 -12.74 4.67
N VAL A 260 -2.86 -12.41 3.37
CA VAL A 260 -2.29 -11.16 2.86
C VAL A 260 -3.22 -10.56 1.82
N ARG A 261 -3.51 -9.26 1.98
CA ARG A 261 -4.32 -8.47 1.04
C ARG A 261 -3.53 -7.27 0.56
N THR A 262 -3.87 -6.81 -0.64
CA THR A 262 -3.34 -5.56 -1.19
C THR A 262 -4.46 -4.55 -1.41
N ALA A 263 -4.17 -3.27 -1.23
CA ALA A 263 -5.00 -2.18 -1.71
C ALA A 263 -4.12 -1.12 -2.40
N LEU A 264 -4.34 -0.94 -3.70
CA LEU A 264 -3.60 -0.06 -4.58
C LEU A 264 -4.39 1.22 -4.80
N PHE A 265 -3.72 2.36 -4.69
CA PHE A 265 -4.30 3.68 -4.90
C PHE A 265 -3.66 4.32 -6.12
N ILE A 266 -4.41 4.40 -7.22
CA ILE A 266 -3.89 4.82 -8.53
C ILE A 266 -4.62 6.07 -9.02
N ARG A 267 -3.86 7.00 -9.61
CA ARG A 267 -4.44 8.18 -10.26
C ARG A 267 -5.19 7.75 -11.53
N ALA A 268 -6.38 8.31 -11.75
CA ALA A 268 -7.25 7.88 -12.86
C ALA A 268 -6.57 8.00 -14.23
N ASP A 269 -5.92 9.13 -14.50
CA ASP A 269 -5.15 9.36 -15.73
C ASP A 269 -3.98 8.38 -15.91
N ILE A 270 -3.28 8.00 -14.84
CA ILE A 270 -2.24 6.96 -14.93
C ILE A 270 -2.88 5.64 -15.34
N TYR A 271 -3.94 5.22 -14.65
CA TYR A 271 -4.61 3.95 -14.92
C TYR A 271 -5.24 3.90 -16.32
N ASP A 272 -5.93 4.95 -16.73
CA ASP A 272 -6.64 5.01 -18.00
C ASP A 272 -5.67 5.08 -19.21
N THR A 273 -4.39 5.41 -19.00
CA THR A 273 -3.35 5.34 -20.05
C THR A 273 -2.65 3.98 -20.15
N LEU A 274 -2.88 3.07 -19.19
CA LEU A 274 -2.30 1.73 -19.26
C LEU A 274 -2.96 0.94 -20.38
N ASN A 275 -2.19 0.60 -21.41
CA ASN A 275 -2.65 -0.27 -22.49
C ASN A 275 -2.12 -1.68 -22.26
N PHE A 276 -2.86 -2.50 -21.52
CA PHE A 276 -2.50 -3.91 -21.31
C PHE A 276 -3.71 -4.80 -21.60
N GLY A 277 -3.49 -5.87 -22.37
CA GLY A 277 -4.55 -6.78 -22.85
C GLY A 277 -5.32 -7.51 -21.75
N ASP A 278 -4.89 -7.36 -20.50
CA ASP A 278 -5.46 -7.96 -19.30
C ASP A 278 -6.24 -6.97 -18.42
N GLY A 279 -6.51 -5.74 -18.89
CA GLY A 279 -7.27 -4.72 -18.15
C GLY A 279 -8.62 -5.22 -17.62
N ASP A 280 -9.33 -6.00 -18.43
CA ASP A 280 -10.60 -6.63 -18.07
C ASP A 280 -10.50 -7.50 -16.82
N LYS A 281 -9.32 -8.07 -16.55
CA LYS A 281 -9.08 -8.96 -15.40
C LYS A 281 -9.02 -8.23 -14.06
N PHE A 282 -9.10 -6.89 -14.05
CA PHE A 282 -9.08 -6.05 -12.85
C PHE A 282 -10.41 -5.32 -12.59
N HIS A 283 -11.37 -5.37 -13.53
CA HIS A 283 -12.66 -4.67 -13.38
C HIS A 283 -13.49 -5.16 -12.18
N SER A 284 -13.36 -6.44 -11.80
CA SER A 284 -14.00 -6.95 -10.58
C SER A 284 -13.46 -6.30 -9.31
N ASP A 285 -12.21 -5.84 -9.35
CA ASP A 285 -11.44 -5.42 -8.18
C ASP A 285 -11.36 -3.89 -8.08
N GLU A 286 -11.75 -3.18 -9.14
CA GLU A 286 -11.67 -1.72 -9.23
C GLU A 286 -12.86 -1.00 -8.58
N ILE A 287 -12.55 0.15 -8.00
CA ILE A 287 -13.51 1.15 -7.55
C ILE A 287 -12.99 2.56 -7.86
N ARG A 288 -13.80 3.35 -8.58
CA ARG A 288 -13.50 4.75 -8.86
C ARG A 288 -14.12 5.65 -7.79
N ILE A 289 -13.30 6.50 -7.17
CA ILE A 289 -13.78 7.52 -6.24
C ILE A 289 -14.38 8.67 -7.05
N SER A 290 -15.69 8.86 -6.87
CA SER A 290 -16.43 10.02 -7.35
C SER A 290 -17.09 10.73 -6.17
N TRP A 291 -17.26 12.04 -6.29
CA TRP A 291 -17.88 12.87 -5.27
C TRP A 291 -19.13 13.53 -5.85
N ALA A 292 -20.30 13.16 -5.33
CA ALA A 292 -21.52 13.93 -5.53
C ALA A 292 -21.46 15.23 -4.71
N ARG A 293 -22.18 16.26 -5.15
CA ARG A 293 -22.25 17.54 -4.45
C ARG A 293 -22.65 17.37 -2.98
N GLU A 294 -23.66 16.57 -2.73
CA GLU A 294 -24.21 16.31 -1.40
C GLU A 294 -23.17 15.66 -0.48
N ALA A 295 -22.34 14.75 -1.03
CA ALA A 295 -21.28 14.10 -0.28
C ALA A 295 -20.14 15.08 0.08
N LEU A 296 -19.85 16.06 -0.78
CA LEU A 296 -18.87 17.11 -0.50
C LEU A 296 -19.40 18.09 0.55
N GLU A 297 -20.67 18.50 0.44
CA GLU A 297 -21.33 19.35 1.44
C GLU A 297 -21.34 18.67 2.82
N ASP A 298 -21.60 17.36 2.87
CA ASP A 298 -21.53 16.57 4.10
C ASP A 298 -20.11 16.48 4.65
N LEU A 299 -19.10 16.23 3.82
CA LEU A 299 -17.70 16.20 4.25
C LEU A 299 -17.27 17.54 4.83
N ALA A 300 -17.59 18.64 4.14
CA ALA A 300 -17.29 19.99 4.61
C ALA A 300 -18.00 20.29 5.93
N LEU A 301 -19.27 19.91 6.09
CA LEU A 301 -19.98 20.07 7.37
C LEU A 301 -19.33 19.27 8.51
N HIS A 302 -18.90 18.03 8.25
CA HIS A 302 -18.20 17.22 9.26
C HIS A 302 -16.87 17.87 9.67
N ARG A 303 -16.08 18.34 8.71
CA ARG A 303 -14.82 19.03 8.98
C ARG A 303 -15.05 20.32 9.75
N ALA A 304 -16.05 21.13 9.39
CA ALA A 304 -16.41 22.35 10.12
C ALA A 304 -16.78 22.08 11.59
N ARG A 305 -17.59 21.04 11.86
CA ARG A 305 -17.93 20.61 13.22
C ARG A 305 -16.68 20.24 14.01
N ALA A 306 -15.76 19.51 13.39
CA ALA A 306 -14.50 19.12 14.00
C ALA A 306 -13.61 20.32 14.31
N SER A 307 -13.46 21.28 13.39
CA SER A 307 -12.65 22.49 13.63
C SER A 307 -13.22 23.37 14.75
N LEU A 308 -14.55 23.50 14.82
CA LEU A 308 -15.22 24.34 15.80
C LEU A 308 -15.41 23.65 17.16
N GLY A 309 -15.30 22.32 17.21
CA GLY A 309 -15.60 21.53 18.41
C GLY A 309 -17.05 21.66 18.87
N ALA A 310 -17.97 22.02 17.96
CA ALA A 310 -19.36 22.34 18.26
C ALA A 310 -20.31 21.72 17.23
N PRO A 311 -21.56 21.41 17.63
CA PRO A 311 -22.59 21.03 16.66
C PRO A 311 -22.84 22.20 15.71
N LEU A 312 -22.86 21.89 14.41
CA LEU A 312 -23.14 22.84 13.33
C LEU A 312 -24.15 22.19 12.38
N THR A 313 -25.19 22.90 11.98
CA THR A 313 -26.20 22.42 11.02
C THR A 313 -25.82 22.82 9.60
N ARG A 314 -26.42 22.17 8.59
CA ARG A 314 -26.25 22.60 7.18
C ARG A 314 -26.69 24.04 6.98
N GLN A 315 -27.77 24.48 7.64
CA GLN A 315 -28.27 25.83 7.52
C GLN A 315 -27.35 26.86 8.17
N GLU A 316 -26.67 26.54 9.28
CA GLU A 316 -25.69 27.46 9.87
C GLU A 316 -24.42 27.60 9.03
N LEU A 317 -24.00 26.53 8.33
CA LEU A 317 -22.82 26.56 7.48
C LEU A 317 -23.10 27.17 6.10
N TRP A 318 -24.27 26.87 5.51
CA TRP A 318 -24.61 27.20 4.12
C TRP A 318 -25.74 28.23 3.99
N GLY A 319 -26.40 28.60 5.10
CA GLY A 319 -27.54 29.50 5.09
C GLY A 319 -27.15 30.92 4.71
N THR A 320 -27.75 31.39 3.61
CA THR A 320 -27.83 32.78 3.13
C THR A 320 -26.53 33.59 3.19
N CYS A 321 -25.64 33.39 2.21
CA CYS A 321 -25.18 34.54 1.41
C CYS A 321 -26.30 34.87 0.41
N SER A 322 -27.38 35.48 0.91
CA SER A 322 -28.41 36.10 0.08
C SER A 322 -28.22 37.61 0.16
N ARG A 323 -27.19 38.11 -0.52
CA ARG A 323 -27.08 39.47 -1.05
C ARG A 323 -26.20 39.45 -2.29
#